data_AF-A0A8S3XNI2-F1
#
_entry.id   AF-A0A8S3XNI2-F1
#
_cell.length_a   1.000
_cell.length_b   1.000
_cell.length_c   1.000
_cell.angle_alpha   90.00
_cell.angle_beta   90.00
_cell.angle_gamma   90.00
#
_symmetry.space_group_name_H-M   'P 1'
#
loop_
_entity.id
_entity.type
_entity.pdbx_description
1 polymer ?
#
loop_
_entity_poly.entity_id
_entity_poly.type
_entity_poly.pdbx_seq_one_letter_code
_entity_poly.pdbx_strand_id
1 'polypeptide(L)'
;MKSAGLFQITPSIEARNAASISFDGRSQLTLRPGDSLYVTTSVYPVPSICAQDQISDWFDSLAECLHWNVRKKQKQIDELSDMTHSSSDTLEELDGNHQDDRPADT
;
A
#
# COMPACT_ATOMS: atom_id res chain seq x y z
N MET A 1 -31.69 -16.25 17.74
CA MET A 1 -30.48 -15.69 18.37
C MET A 1 -29.29 -16.45 17.82
N LYS A 2 -28.40 -15.82 17.06
CA LYS A 2 -27.21 -16.51 16.52
C LYS A 2 -26.25 -16.74 17.69
N SER A 3 -25.80 -17.98 17.89
CA SER A 3 -24.79 -18.30 18.90
C SER A 3 -23.52 -17.52 18.56
N ALA A 4 -23.04 -16.67 19.49
CA ALA A 4 -21.74 -16.04 19.35
C ALA A 4 -20.69 -17.14 19.49
N GLY A 5 -19.97 -17.45 18.41
CA GLY A 5 -18.90 -18.45 18.45
C GLY A 5 -17.78 -17.99 19.38
N LEU A 6 -17.37 -18.86 20.30
CA LEU A 6 -16.14 -18.69 21.07
C LEU A 6 -14.98 -19.26 20.25
N PHE A 7 -13.96 -18.44 20.01
CA PHE A 7 -12.72 -18.88 19.40
C PHE A 7 -11.58 -18.82 20.44
N GLN A 8 -10.95 -19.96 20.71
CA GLN A 8 -9.87 -20.07 21.68
C GLN A 8 -8.54 -20.32 20.96
N ILE A 9 -7.50 -19.58 21.34
CA ILE A 9 -6.12 -19.79 20.92
C ILE A 9 -5.28 -20.05 22.16
N THR A 10 -4.60 -21.18 22.20
CA THR A 10 -3.65 -21.54 23.26
C THR A 10 -2.32 -21.89 22.61
N PRO A 11 -1.27 -21.09 22.81
CA PRO A 11 0.06 -21.43 22.33
C PRO A 11 0.54 -22.75 22.97
N SER A 12 1.26 -23.56 22.20
CA SER A 12 1.88 -24.77 22.74
C SER A 12 2.88 -24.42 23.84
N ILE A 13 2.87 -25.19 24.93
CA ILE A 13 3.88 -25.08 26.00
C ILE A 13 5.30 -25.41 25.51
N GLU A 14 5.43 -26.16 24.42
CA GLU A 14 6.70 -26.53 23.78
C GLU A 14 7.12 -25.52 22.70
N ALA A 15 6.37 -24.43 22.51
CA ALA A 15 6.69 -23.42 21.51
C ALA A 15 8.06 -22.79 21.81
N ARG A 16 8.98 -22.87 20.84
CA ARG A 16 10.33 -22.30 20.96
C ARG A 16 10.35 -20.77 20.98
N ASN A 17 9.28 -20.14 20.46
CA ASN A 17 9.11 -18.69 20.40
C ASN A 17 7.81 -18.31 21.09
N ALA A 18 7.81 -17.15 21.76
CA ALA A 18 6.61 -16.61 22.38
C ALA A 18 5.63 -16.07 21.31
N ALA A 19 4.34 -16.33 21.50
CA ALA A 19 3.30 -15.73 20.66
C ALA A 19 3.06 -14.28 21.09
N SER A 20 2.77 -13.41 20.12
CA SER A 20 2.34 -12.03 20.38
C SER A 20 0.93 -11.83 19.87
N ILE A 21 0.13 -11.05 20.60
CA ILE A 21 -1.20 -10.62 20.21
C ILE A 21 -1.25 -9.10 20.16
N SER A 22 -2.10 -8.55 19.30
CA SER A 22 -2.40 -7.12 19.24
C SER A 22 -3.88 -6.94 18.90
N PHE A 23 -4.44 -5.81 19.33
CA PHE A 23 -5.83 -5.45 19.09
C PHE A 23 -5.85 -4.28 18.10
N ASP A 24 -6.43 -4.46 16.92
CA ASP A 24 -6.46 -3.49 15.82
C ASP A 24 -5.06 -2.89 15.48
N GLY A 25 -4.02 -3.73 15.56
CA GLY A 25 -2.64 -3.32 15.32
C GLY A 25 -1.98 -2.53 16.46
N ARG A 26 -2.65 -2.41 17.61
CA ARG A 26 -2.17 -1.70 18.81
C ARG A 26 -2.04 -2.65 20.00
N SER A 27 -1.47 -2.14 21.09
CA SER A 27 -1.41 -2.84 22.39
C SER A 27 -0.84 -4.25 22.29
N GLN A 28 0.39 -4.37 21.76
CA GLN A 28 1.05 -5.66 21.61
C GLN A 28 1.35 -6.28 22.98
N LEU A 29 0.94 -7.53 23.17
CA LEU A 29 1.18 -8.32 24.37
C LEU A 29 1.80 -9.66 23.99
N THR A 30 2.71 -10.16 24.83
CA THR A 30 3.34 -11.47 24.65
C THR A 30 2.61 -12.51 25.50
N LEU A 31 2.11 -13.57 24.86
CA LEU A 31 1.52 -14.72 25.54
C LEU A 31 2.61 -15.63 26.09
N ARG A 32 2.48 -16.01 27.36
CA ARG A 32 3.36 -16.96 28.05
C ARG A 32 2.82 -18.39 27.95
N PRO A 33 3.67 -19.40 28.13
CA PRO A 33 3.19 -20.79 28.26
C PRO A 33 2.12 -20.89 29.35
N GLY A 34 0.97 -21.49 29.00
CA GLY A 34 -0.19 -21.61 29.88
C GLY A 34 -1.27 -20.54 29.68
N ASP A 35 -0.97 -19.45 28.97
CA ASP A 35 -1.98 -18.43 28.63
C ASP A 35 -2.93 -18.94 27.53
N SER A 36 -4.15 -18.41 27.51
CA SER A 36 -5.13 -18.65 26.45
C SER A 36 -5.85 -17.36 26.08
N LEU A 37 -5.98 -17.12 24.78
CA LEU A 37 -6.76 -16.03 24.22
C LEU A 37 -8.15 -16.54 23.86
N TYR A 38 -9.17 -15.84 24.33
CA TYR A 38 -10.57 -16.09 23.99
C TYR A 38 -11.11 -14.91 23.20
N VAL A 39 -11.67 -15.19 22.02
CA VAL A 39 -12.28 -14.20 21.15
C VAL A 39 -13.76 -14.50 21.02
N THR A 40 -14.57 -13.49 21.32
CA THR A 40 -16.02 -13.52 21.20
C THR A 40 -16.50 -12.32 20.42
N THR A 41 -17.62 -12.45 19.70
CA THR A 41 -18.29 -11.28 19.14
C THR A 41 -18.85 -10.40 20.26
N SER A 42 -18.50 -9.12 20.25
CA SER A 42 -19.04 -8.13 21.19
C SER A 42 -20.56 -7.97 21.02
N VAL A 43 -21.27 -7.74 22.12
CA VAL A 43 -22.70 -7.34 22.09
C VAL A 43 -22.89 -5.85 21.77
N TYR A 44 -21.79 -5.09 21.71
CA TYR A 44 -21.76 -3.66 21.36
C TYR A 44 -21.03 -3.48 20.03
N PRO A 45 -21.73 -3.56 18.88
CA PRO A 45 -21.13 -3.30 17.59
C PRO A 45 -20.81 -1.81 17.41
N VAL A 46 -19.74 -1.50 16.68
CA VAL A 46 -19.45 -0.13 16.23
C VAL A 46 -20.35 0.19 15.04
N PRO A 47 -21.19 1.24 15.08
CA PRO A 47 -22.06 1.60 13.97
C PRO A 47 -21.24 2.18 12.81
N SER A 48 -21.51 1.71 11.60
CA SER A 48 -20.95 2.27 10.36
C SER A 48 -22.04 3.02 9.60
N ILE A 49 -21.75 4.24 9.16
CA ILE A 49 -22.65 5.09 8.36
C ILE A 49 -22.26 4.93 6.89
N CYS A 50 -23.24 4.62 6.04
CA CYS A 50 -23.06 4.46 4.61
C CYS A 50 -23.58 5.68 3.85
N ALA A 51 -22.96 6.01 2.73
CA ALA A 51 -23.43 7.01 1.78
C ALA A 51 -24.63 6.49 0.98
N GLN A 52 -24.55 5.26 0.47
CA GLN A 52 -25.65 4.59 -0.22
C GLN A 52 -26.14 3.36 0.54
N ASP A 53 -25.34 2.29 0.56
CA ASP A 53 -25.63 1.07 1.29
C ASP A 53 -24.33 0.30 1.62
N GLN A 54 -24.39 -0.62 2.58
CA GLN A 54 -23.20 -1.32 3.08
C GLN A 54 -22.45 -2.09 2.00
N ILE A 55 -23.17 -2.68 1.04
CA ILE A 55 -22.57 -3.55 0.04
C ILE A 55 -21.92 -2.69 -1.04
N SER A 56 -22.65 -1.70 -1.57
CA SER A 56 -22.16 -0.80 -2.61
C SER A 56 -20.93 -0.01 -2.13
N ASP A 57 -21.02 0.65 -0.97
CA ASP A 57 -19.91 1.45 -0.43
C ASP A 57 -18.66 0.60 -0.18
N TRP A 58 -18.83 -0.65 0.28
CA TRP A 58 -17.72 -1.57 0.48
C TRP A 58 -17.06 -1.95 -0.85
N PHE A 59 -17.84 -2.31 -1.88
CA PHE A 59 -17.30 -2.65 -3.19
C PHE A 59 -16.58 -1.47 -3.86
N ASP A 60 -17.15 -0.27 -3.76
CA ASP A 60 -16.56 0.96 -4.32
C ASP A 60 -15.21 1.25 -3.65
N SER A 61 -15.13 1.14 -2.31
CA SER A 61 -13.88 1.33 -1.58
C SER A 61 -12.78 0.34 -1.99
N LEU A 62 -13.14 -0.92 -2.26
CA LEU A 62 -12.19 -1.94 -2.74
C LEU A 62 -11.71 -1.64 -4.16
N ALA A 63 -12.61 -1.22 -5.05
CA ALA A 63 -12.26 -0.88 -6.42
C ALA A 63 -11.28 0.29 -6.49
N GLU A 64 -11.53 1.34 -5.71
CA GLU A 64 -10.69 2.54 -5.59
C GLU A 64 -9.35 2.26 -4.90
N CYS A 65 -9.29 1.35 -3.92
CA CYS A 65 -8.04 1.08 -3.20
C CYS A 65 -7.12 0.11 -3.96
N LEU A 66 -7.67 -0.95 -4.56
CA LEU A 66 -6.85 -2.08 -5.03
C LEU A 66 -6.59 -2.07 -6.54
N HIS A 67 -7.50 -1.57 -7.37
CA HIS A 67 -7.38 -1.51 -8.83
C HIS A 67 -7.00 -2.84 -9.54
N TRP A 68 -7.21 -3.99 -8.89
CA TRP A 68 -6.83 -5.33 -9.34
C TRP A 68 -7.20 -5.71 -10.78
N ASN A 69 -8.36 -5.24 -11.27
CA ASN A 69 -8.85 -5.54 -12.61
C ASN A 69 -8.66 -4.38 -13.62
N VAL A 70 -8.08 -3.26 -13.20
CA VAL A 70 -7.83 -2.10 -14.07
C VAL A 70 -6.62 -2.39 -14.95
N ARG A 71 -6.86 -2.59 -16.25
CA ARG A 71 -5.78 -2.81 -17.22
C ARG A 71 -5.25 -1.49 -17.76
N LYS A 72 -3.95 -1.26 -17.62
CA LYS A 72 -3.27 -0.18 -18.34
C LYS A 72 -3.12 -0.57 -19.81
N LYS A 73 -3.25 0.40 -20.71
CA LYS A 73 -2.95 0.19 -22.14
C LYS A 73 -1.48 -0.19 -22.28
N GLN A 74 -1.19 -1.27 -22.98
CA GLN A 74 0.18 -1.68 -23.29
C GLN A 74 0.86 -0.58 -24.11
N LYS A 75 2.06 -0.17 -23.70
CA LYS A 75 2.89 0.78 -24.45
C LYS A 75 3.52 0.09 -25.65
N GLN A 76 3.77 0.86 -26.71
CA GLN A 76 4.59 0.41 -27.83
C GLN A 76 6.02 0.10 -27.30
N ILE A 77 6.66 -0.91 -27.86
CA ILE A 77 8.08 -1.13 -27.67
C ILE A 77 8.79 -0.04 -28.48
N ASP A 78 9.39 0.93 -27.78
CA ASP A 78 10.25 1.93 -28.42
C ASP A 78 11.62 1.29 -28.66
N GLU A 79 11.81 0.66 -29.82
CA GLU A 79 13.07 0.01 -30.21
C GLU A 79 14.26 0.99 -30.26
N LEU A 80 14.01 2.30 -30.25
CA LEU A 80 15.02 3.34 -30.32
C LEU A 80 15.58 3.77 -28.95
N SER A 81 14.87 3.55 -27.84
CA SER A 81 15.35 4.00 -26.52
C SER A 81 16.52 3.18 -25.97
N ASP A 82 16.67 1.94 -26.44
CA ASP A 82 17.75 1.03 -26.01
C ASP A 82 19.10 1.35 -26.68
N MET A 83 19.08 2.11 -27.78
CA MET A 83 20.29 2.52 -28.51
C MET A 83 20.83 3.89 -28.09
N THR A 84 20.03 4.73 -27.42
CA THR A 84 20.41 6.09 -27.03
C THR A 84 21.02 6.19 -25.62
N HIS A 85 20.89 5.16 -24.78
CA HIS A 85 21.49 5.14 -23.44
C HIS A 85 23.00 4.84 -23.41
N SER A 86 23.63 4.48 -24.54
CA SER A 86 25.07 4.17 -24.59
C SER A 86 25.97 5.31 -25.12
N SER A 87 25.42 6.41 -25.64
CA SER A 87 26.19 7.39 -26.43
C SER A 87 26.11 8.85 -25.96
N SER A 88 25.49 9.13 -24.80
CA SER A 88 25.22 10.50 -24.33
C SER A 88 26.10 10.97 -23.16
N ASP A 89 27.31 10.44 -22.99
CA ASP A 89 28.24 10.87 -21.93
C ASP A 89 29.43 11.72 -22.45
N THR A 90 29.51 12.08 -23.74
CA THR A 90 30.76 12.67 -24.29
C THR A 90 30.67 13.93 -25.14
N LEU A 91 29.53 14.60 -25.32
CA LEU A 91 29.49 15.81 -26.17
C LEU A 91 28.58 16.93 -25.63
N GLU A 92 28.91 17.45 -24.46
CA GLU A 92 28.50 18.80 -24.04
C GLU A 92 29.74 19.64 -23.66
N GLU A 93 30.67 19.81 -24.60
CA GLU A 93 31.57 20.98 -24.60
C GLU A 93 31.67 21.50 -26.04
N LEU A 94 31.61 22.83 -26.18
CA LEU A 94 31.74 23.64 -27.41
C LEU A 94 30.42 23.97 -28.16
N ASP A 95 29.72 25.02 -27.73
CA ASP A 95 29.62 26.26 -28.53
C ASP A 95 28.85 27.34 -27.75
N GLY A 96 29.61 28.20 -27.06
CA GLY A 96 29.09 29.38 -26.35
C GLY A 96 29.67 30.64 -26.95
N ASN A 97 29.44 30.89 -28.26
CA ASN A 97 29.81 32.15 -28.89
C ASN A 97 28.64 32.71 -29.71
N HIS A 98 27.76 33.47 -29.05
CA HIS A 98 26.86 34.43 -29.70
C HIS A 98 27.06 35.78 -29.04
N GLN A 99 27.85 36.62 -29.70
CA GLN A 99 28.11 37.99 -29.33
C GLN A 99 27.89 38.84 -30.57
N ASP A 100 26.66 39.33 -30.71
CA ASP A 100 26.18 40.45 -31.54
C ASP A 100 24.66 40.52 -31.18
N ASP A 101 24.07 41.61 -30.70
CA ASP A 101 24.05 42.94 -31.31
C ASP A 101 23.99 44.07 -30.25
N ARG A 102 24.73 45.15 -30.54
CA ARG A 102 24.51 46.50 -29.99
C ARG A 102 23.28 47.13 -30.67
N PRO A 103 22.63 48.09 -30.00
CA PRO A 103 22.22 49.30 -30.70
C PRO A 103 22.87 50.54 -30.11
N ALA A 104 23.32 51.43 -30.99
CA ALA A 104 23.84 52.75 -30.65
C ALA A 104 22.71 53.81 -30.57
N ASP A 105 23.01 54.83 -29.77
CA ASP A 105 22.48 56.20 -29.71
C ASP A 105 21.11 56.47 -29.06
N THR A 106 21.12 56.96 -27.81
CA THR A 106 21.23 58.39 -27.46
C THR A 106 21.66 58.53 -25.99
#